data_AF-A0A7Y2DRH4-F1
#
_entry.id   AF-A0A7Y2DRH4-F1
#
_cell.length_a   1.000
_cell.length_b   1.000
_cell.length_c   1.000
_cell.angle_alpha   90.00
_cell.angle_beta   90.00
_cell.angle_gamma   90.00
#
_symmetry.space_group_name_H-M   'P 1'
#
loop_
_entity.id
_entity.type
_entity.pdbx_description
1 polymer ?
#
loop_
_entity_poly.entity_id
_entity_poly.type
_entity_poly.pdbx_seq_one_letter_code
_entity_poly.pdbx_strand_id
1 'polypeptide(L)'
;MPSSFEAHNPRAEAQGLVGPNFEPVVLEPSPPAITDEFFADDPAATVGAHTVVAPDGRGDISWDEWLLSNPDHTDWVAERWLGGDRSLGSVPASLPATRTDLHRLAAYVIAPARHAATGKFGLRFTHGGFGTPFFGADRQIRVQGDQLIDQVGSEVRNTTIESLARAAAFLDTAIDPSTAAEHDSPALGDVDESLTVDSDACNFLGRWFGMAFAALEAVRADDASIDASRPQLWPGHFDPAIEVGDVDHRASYGASPGDHSIDEPYLYVSAWWPDRLNLDRSNPLWNATAFTGTMLKLSDFGDGDPVGTAADFYRTARNALGRA
;
A
#
# COMPACT_ATOMS: atom_id res chain seq x y z
N MET A 1 23.94 -17.83 3.35
CA MET A 1 22.66 -18.58 3.47
C MET A 1 21.61 -17.64 2.93
N PRO A 2 20.79 -18.01 1.93
CA PRO A 2 19.65 -17.15 1.60
C PRO A 2 18.81 -17.02 2.86
N SER A 3 18.38 -15.81 3.21
CA SER A 3 17.45 -15.61 4.32
C SER A 3 16.23 -16.48 4.04
N SER A 4 15.93 -17.43 4.93
CA SER A 4 14.69 -18.20 4.82
C SER A 4 13.53 -17.23 5.04
N PHE A 5 12.69 -17.05 4.03
CA PHE A 5 11.43 -16.32 4.22
C PHE A 5 10.50 -17.16 5.09
N GLU A 6 9.97 -16.56 6.15
CA GLU A 6 9.07 -17.21 7.09
C GLU A 6 7.60 -16.93 6.76
N ALA A 7 6.71 -17.77 7.27
CA ALA A 7 5.29 -17.51 7.17
C ALA A 7 4.97 -16.29 8.02
N HIS A 8 4.34 -15.27 7.42
CA HIS A 8 3.92 -14.07 8.15
C HIS A 8 2.49 -14.20 8.63
N ASN A 9 2.28 -13.75 9.86
CA ASN A 9 0.97 -13.46 10.42
C ASN A 9 1.10 -12.15 11.20
N PRO A 10 1.01 -11.00 10.52
CA PRO A 10 1.31 -9.70 11.11
C PRO A 10 0.50 -9.42 12.38
N ARG A 11 -0.80 -9.77 12.41
CA ARG A 11 -1.64 -9.60 13.60
C ARG A 11 -1.21 -10.51 14.75
N ALA A 12 -0.87 -11.78 14.51
CA ALA A 12 -0.40 -12.68 15.57
C ALA A 12 1.01 -12.31 16.07
N GLU A 13 1.90 -11.89 15.17
CA GLU A 13 3.24 -11.36 15.51
C GLU A 13 3.11 -10.14 16.42
N ALA A 14 2.26 -9.17 16.03
CA ALA A 14 1.97 -7.99 16.83
C ALA A 14 1.36 -8.37 18.19
N GLN A 15 0.41 -9.32 18.20
CA GLN A 15 -0.25 -9.78 19.43
C GLN A 15 0.73 -10.43 20.41
N GLY A 16 1.69 -11.22 19.92
CA GLY A 16 2.74 -11.81 20.73
C GLY A 16 3.67 -10.76 21.35
N LEU A 17 3.84 -9.62 20.67
CA LEU A 17 4.69 -8.51 21.10
C LEU A 17 3.99 -7.61 22.13
N VAL A 18 2.74 -7.19 21.90
CA VAL A 18 2.01 -6.32 22.84
C VAL A 18 1.45 -7.08 24.05
N GLY A 19 1.26 -8.40 23.93
CA GLY A 19 0.72 -9.25 24.99
C GLY A 19 -0.81 -9.25 25.10
N PRO A 20 -1.39 -10.07 25.99
CA PRO A 20 -2.81 -10.43 25.96
C PRO A 20 -3.79 -9.35 26.43
N ASN A 21 -3.30 -8.23 26.98
CA ASN A 21 -4.13 -7.14 27.47
C ASN A 21 -4.43 -6.09 26.38
N PHE A 22 -3.78 -6.21 25.23
CA PHE A 22 -3.85 -5.26 24.14
C PHE A 22 -4.40 -5.94 22.89
N GLU A 23 -5.03 -5.15 22.03
CA GLU A 23 -5.41 -5.53 20.68
C GLU A 23 -4.59 -4.68 19.70
N PRO A 24 -3.56 -5.24 19.05
CA PRO A 24 -2.76 -4.48 18.10
C PRO A 24 -3.48 -4.37 16.76
N VAL A 25 -3.50 -3.15 16.23
CA VAL A 25 -3.83 -2.86 14.84
C VAL A 25 -2.54 -2.78 14.02
N VAL A 26 -2.53 -3.47 12.88
CA VAL A 26 -1.43 -3.51 11.92
C VAL A 26 -1.89 -2.98 10.56
N LEU A 27 -0.96 -2.71 9.64
CA LEU A 27 -1.26 -2.25 8.28
C LEU A 27 -1.27 -3.38 7.25
N GLU A 28 -0.73 -4.54 7.59
CA GLU A 28 -0.53 -5.67 6.69
C GLU A 28 -1.65 -6.71 6.77
N PRO A 29 -2.03 -7.34 5.65
CA PRO A 29 -2.95 -8.47 5.64
C PRO A 29 -2.55 -9.60 6.59
N SER A 30 -3.52 -10.21 7.26
CA SER A 30 -3.28 -11.30 8.22
C SER A 30 -4.24 -12.47 7.97
N PRO A 31 -3.80 -13.74 8.14
CA PRO A 31 -4.68 -14.88 8.01
C PRO A 31 -5.71 -14.92 9.15
N PRO A 32 -6.86 -15.59 8.97
CA PRO A 32 -7.24 -16.36 7.78
C PRO A 32 -7.73 -15.48 6.62
N ALA A 33 -7.74 -16.04 5.41
CA ALA A 33 -8.39 -15.46 4.25
C ALA A 33 -9.87 -15.21 4.55
N ILE A 34 -10.33 -13.97 4.44
CA ILE A 34 -11.75 -13.66 4.61
C ILE A 34 -12.48 -14.00 3.32
N THR A 35 -13.61 -14.69 3.45
CA THR A 35 -14.38 -15.23 2.32
C THR A 35 -15.65 -14.42 2.00
N ASP A 36 -15.99 -13.44 2.84
CA ASP A 36 -17.21 -12.63 2.69
C ASP A 36 -17.08 -11.46 1.67
N GLU A 37 -18.24 -10.90 1.28
CA GLU A 37 -18.38 -9.90 0.21
C GLU A 37 -17.71 -8.55 0.53
N PHE A 38 -17.22 -7.93 -0.56
CA PHE A 38 -16.46 -6.68 -0.70
C PHE A 38 -15.46 -6.30 0.44
N PHE A 39 -14.19 -6.32 0.05
CA PHE A 39 -12.96 -6.21 0.83
C PHE A 39 -12.78 -7.10 2.09
N ALA A 40 -11.99 -8.15 1.88
CA ALA A 40 -11.83 -9.31 2.74
C ALA A 40 -10.53 -9.26 3.57
N ASP A 41 -9.96 -8.09 3.80
CA ASP A 41 -8.97 -7.92 4.86
C ASP A 41 -8.92 -6.43 5.17
N ASP A 42 -9.42 -6.04 6.35
CA ASP A 42 -9.16 -4.71 6.92
C ASP A 42 -8.24 -4.94 8.11
N PRO A 43 -6.91 -4.88 7.91
CA PRO A 43 -5.93 -5.04 8.98
C PRO A 43 -6.11 -4.06 10.14
N ALA A 44 -6.78 -2.94 9.86
CA ALA A 44 -7.06 -1.88 10.82
C ALA A 44 -8.46 -1.93 11.44
N ALA A 45 -9.22 -3.01 11.21
CA ALA A 45 -10.47 -3.26 11.93
C ALA A 45 -10.22 -3.82 13.34
N THR A 46 -10.93 -3.25 14.32
CA THR A 46 -10.88 -3.65 15.73
C THR A 46 -12.10 -4.48 16.12
N VAL A 47 -11.95 -5.35 17.13
CA VAL A 47 -13.05 -6.13 17.73
C VAL A 47 -13.51 -5.59 19.08
N GLY A 48 -12.76 -4.66 19.69
CA GLY A 48 -13.21 -3.80 20.79
C GLY A 48 -13.24 -4.46 22.18
N ALA A 49 -12.51 -5.55 22.37
CA ALA A 49 -12.50 -6.30 23.63
C ALA A 49 -11.35 -5.91 24.60
N HIS A 50 -10.31 -5.23 24.09
CA HIS A 50 -9.08 -4.91 24.80
C HIS A 50 -8.62 -3.48 24.47
N THR A 51 -7.59 -3.00 25.17
CA THR A 51 -6.96 -1.71 24.86
C THR A 51 -6.33 -1.78 23.47
N VAL A 52 -6.83 -0.98 22.54
CA VAL A 52 -6.40 -1.00 21.14
C VAL A 52 -5.12 -0.17 20.97
N VAL A 53 -4.08 -0.77 20.38
CA VAL A 53 -2.84 -0.10 19.98
C VAL A 53 -2.87 0.11 18.47
N ALA A 54 -2.96 1.35 17.99
CA ALA A 54 -3.16 1.62 16.57
C ALA A 54 -2.22 2.70 16.00
N PRO A 55 -1.91 2.65 14.70
CA PRO A 55 -1.00 3.60 14.05
C PRO A 55 -1.67 4.90 13.58
N ASP A 56 -3.01 4.98 13.62
CA ASP A 56 -3.82 5.95 12.87
C ASP A 56 -4.79 6.76 13.74
N GLY A 57 -4.64 6.68 15.07
CA GLY A 57 -5.47 7.41 16.02
C GLY A 57 -6.82 6.76 16.36
N ARG A 58 -7.17 5.60 15.79
CA ARG A 58 -8.39 4.85 16.17
C ARG A 58 -8.23 3.99 17.43
N GLY A 59 -7.00 3.84 17.90
CA GLY A 59 -6.68 3.07 19.11
C GLY A 59 -6.93 3.86 20.38
N ASP A 60 -6.99 3.16 21.51
CA ASP A 60 -6.97 3.77 22.84
C ASP A 60 -5.60 4.41 23.12
N ILE A 61 -4.52 3.84 22.54
CA ILE A 61 -3.17 4.38 22.54
C ILE A 61 -2.51 4.19 21.16
N SER A 62 -1.50 5.01 20.87
CA SER A 62 -0.67 4.83 19.67
C SER A 62 0.47 3.82 19.89
N TRP A 63 1.05 3.32 18.79
CA TRP A 63 2.29 2.56 18.86
C TRP A 63 3.45 3.36 19.47
N ASP A 64 3.52 4.67 19.21
CA ASP A 64 4.54 5.55 19.80
C ASP A 64 4.38 5.68 21.32
N GLU A 65 3.15 5.80 21.80
CA GLU A 65 2.84 5.81 23.23
C GLU A 65 3.18 4.47 23.89
N TRP A 66 2.90 3.36 23.21
CA TRP A 66 3.27 2.02 23.67
C TRP A 66 4.80 1.83 23.74
N LEU A 67 5.54 2.37 22.77
CA LEU A 67 7.01 2.32 22.72
C LEU A 67 7.68 3.06 23.88
N LEU A 68 7.04 4.06 24.50
CA LEU A 68 7.58 4.74 25.69
C LEU A 68 7.88 3.77 26.84
N SER A 69 7.11 2.68 26.94
CA SER A 69 7.32 1.63 27.94
C SER A 69 8.07 0.41 27.38
N ASN A 70 8.27 0.34 26.06
CA ASN A 70 8.77 -0.83 25.34
C ASN A 70 9.81 -0.46 24.26
N PRO A 71 10.86 0.31 24.60
CA PRO A 71 11.77 0.91 23.61
C PRO A 71 12.56 -0.11 22.78
N ASP A 72 12.77 -1.33 23.29
CA ASP A 72 13.50 -2.41 22.60
C ASP A 72 12.78 -2.90 21.32
N HIS A 73 11.53 -2.47 21.10
CA HIS A 73 10.71 -2.86 19.95
C HIS A 73 10.63 -1.77 18.86
N THR A 74 11.39 -0.68 18.99
CA THR A 74 11.35 0.47 18.06
C THR A 74 11.54 0.06 16.60
N ASP A 75 12.56 -0.77 16.31
CA ASP A 75 12.87 -1.18 14.95
C ASP A 75 11.72 -1.99 14.33
N TRP A 76 11.14 -2.93 15.10
CA TRP A 76 10.03 -3.76 14.64
C TRP A 76 8.79 -2.92 14.27
N VAL A 77 8.50 -1.90 15.07
CA VAL A 77 7.36 -0.98 14.87
C VAL A 77 7.61 -0.07 13.65
N ALA A 78 8.82 0.47 13.51
CA ALA A 78 9.19 1.35 12.41
C ALA A 78 9.22 0.63 11.06
N GLU A 79 9.79 -0.57 11.02
CA GLU A 79 9.86 -1.44 9.83
C GLU A 79 8.47 -1.84 9.28
N ARG A 80 7.45 -1.81 10.12
CA ARG A 80 6.04 -2.09 9.78
C ARG A 80 5.19 -0.84 9.60
N TRP A 81 5.82 0.35 9.64
CA TRP A 81 5.18 1.65 9.45
C TRP A 81 4.11 1.99 10.49
N LEU A 82 4.18 1.35 11.67
CA LEU A 82 3.18 1.49 12.72
C LEU A 82 3.42 2.71 13.63
N GLY A 83 4.66 3.20 13.68
CA GLY A 83 5.14 4.31 14.53
C GLY A 83 6.67 4.36 14.48
N GLY A 84 7.29 5.01 15.46
CA GLY A 84 8.74 5.11 15.61
C GLY A 84 9.40 6.11 14.66
N ASP A 85 10.72 6.00 14.52
CA ASP A 85 11.51 6.83 13.60
C ASP A 85 11.43 6.24 12.17
N ARG A 86 10.54 6.83 11.35
CA ARG A 86 10.24 6.35 10.00
C ARG A 86 10.97 7.19 8.96
N SER A 87 11.60 6.54 7.99
CA SER A 87 12.28 7.20 6.89
C SER A 87 12.14 6.45 5.57
N LEU A 88 12.00 7.19 4.46
CA LEU A 88 11.97 6.64 3.10
C LEU A 88 13.37 6.34 2.54
N GLY A 89 14.41 6.99 3.07
CA GLY A 89 15.76 6.95 2.50
C GLY A 89 15.86 7.61 1.11
N SER A 90 17.02 7.46 0.45
CA SER A 90 17.26 8.02 -0.88
C SER A 90 16.55 7.25 -1.99
N VAL A 91 16.04 7.97 -3.00
CA VAL A 91 15.46 7.40 -4.21
C VAL A 91 16.55 6.70 -5.05
N PRO A 92 16.47 5.39 -5.30
CA PRO A 92 17.45 4.69 -6.13
C PRO A 92 17.31 5.08 -7.60
N ALA A 93 18.44 5.21 -8.31
CA ALA A 93 18.44 5.54 -9.74
C ALA A 93 17.77 4.44 -10.62
N SER A 94 17.75 3.21 -10.12
CA SER A 94 17.11 2.03 -10.70
C SER A 94 15.57 2.02 -10.55
N LEU A 95 15.01 2.97 -9.79
CA LEU A 95 13.58 2.98 -9.45
C LEU A 95 12.66 2.95 -10.68
N PRO A 96 12.81 3.78 -11.73
CA PRO A 96 11.86 3.78 -12.85
C PRO A 96 11.78 2.45 -13.59
N ALA A 97 12.92 1.78 -13.81
CA ALA A 97 12.98 0.47 -14.45
C ALA A 97 12.36 -0.61 -13.56
N THR A 98 12.77 -0.67 -12.29
CA THR A 98 12.25 -1.64 -11.32
C THR A 98 10.74 -1.50 -11.12
N ARG A 99 10.27 -0.25 -10.98
CA ARG A 99 8.83 0.06 -10.89
C ARG A 99 8.07 -0.47 -12.09
N THR A 100 8.56 -0.23 -13.30
CA THR A 100 7.87 -0.65 -14.54
C THR A 100 7.72 -2.17 -14.59
N ASP A 101 8.77 -2.91 -14.24
CA ASP A 101 8.73 -4.38 -14.26
C ASP A 101 7.91 -4.98 -13.11
N LEU A 102 7.95 -4.38 -11.92
CA LEU A 102 7.08 -4.78 -10.81
C LEU A 102 5.62 -4.43 -11.06
N HIS A 103 5.32 -3.35 -11.77
CA HIS A 103 3.98 -2.99 -12.20
C HIS A 103 3.44 -4.04 -13.18
N ARG A 104 4.24 -4.45 -14.19
CA ARG A 104 3.88 -5.58 -15.07
C ARG A 104 3.60 -6.86 -14.27
N LEU A 105 4.45 -7.20 -13.30
CA LEU A 105 4.27 -8.37 -12.44
C LEU A 105 2.98 -8.28 -11.60
N ALA A 106 2.70 -7.11 -11.02
CA ALA A 106 1.51 -6.85 -10.23
C ALA A 106 0.23 -6.99 -11.07
N ALA A 107 0.17 -6.30 -12.22
CA ALA A 107 -1.01 -6.22 -13.08
C ALA A 107 -1.32 -7.54 -13.80
N TYR A 108 -0.28 -8.26 -14.24
CA TYR A 108 -0.45 -9.38 -15.17
C TYR A 108 -0.26 -10.77 -14.56
N VAL A 109 0.27 -10.87 -13.33
CA VAL A 109 0.52 -12.16 -12.67
C VAL A 109 -0.10 -12.22 -11.27
N ILE A 110 0.27 -11.31 -10.37
CA ILE A 110 -0.12 -11.38 -8.96
C ILE A 110 -1.61 -11.08 -8.77
N ALA A 111 -2.07 -9.95 -9.31
CA ALA A 111 -3.47 -9.56 -9.18
C ALA A 111 -4.44 -10.54 -9.88
N PRO A 112 -4.15 -11.05 -11.09
CA PRO A 112 -4.94 -12.12 -11.71
C PRO A 112 -5.03 -13.41 -10.89
N ALA A 113 -3.95 -13.83 -10.23
CA ALA A 113 -3.99 -15.02 -9.37
C ALA A 113 -5.00 -14.86 -8.21
N ARG A 114 -5.04 -13.68 -7.58
CA ARG A 114 -6.05 -13.36 -6.57
C ARG A 114 -7.46 -13.27 -7.16
N HIS A 115 -7.58 -12.64 -8.33
CA HIS A 115 -8.86 -12.45 -9.01
C HIS A 115 -9.49 -13.79 -9.40
N ALA A 116 -8.72 -14.73 -9.93
CA ALA A 116 -9.20 -16.08 -10.26
C ALA A 116 -9.80 -16.81 -9.05
N ALA A 117 -9.28 -16.56 -7.84
CA ALA A 117 -9.77 -17.17 -6.62
C ALA A 117 -10.94 -16.43 -5.95
N THR A 118 -11.06 -15.11 -6.15
CA THR A 118 -11.95 -14.27 -5.32
C THR A 118 -12.81 -13.25 -6.07
N GLY A 119 -12.58 -13.05 -7.37
CA GLY A 119 -13.14 -11.94 -8.14
C GLY A 119 -12.57 -10.56 -7.75
N LYS A 120 -11.56 -10.50 -6.87
CA LYS A 120 -10.92 -9.25 -6.43
C LYS A 120 -9.46 -9.24 -6.87
N PHE A 121 -8.98 -8.11 -7.41
CA PHE A 121 -7.62 -7.99 -7.95
C PHE A 121 -6.70 -7.04 -7.13
N GLY A 122 -7.26 -6.24 -6.21
CA GLY A 122 -6.50 -5.30 -5.39
C GLY A 122 -5.35 -5.91 -4.57
N LEU A 123 -4.30 -5.12 -4.35
CA LEU A 123 -3.13 -5.50 -3.57
C LEU A 123 -3.01 -4.61 -2.32
N ARG A 124 -2.03 -4.92 -1.47
CA ARG A 124 -1.76 -4.24 -0.20
C ARG A 124 -0.27 -4.05 0.02
N PHE A 125 0.07 -3.13 0.91
CA PHE A 125 1.36 -3.16 1.56
C PHE A 125 1.55 -4.49 2.29
N THR A 126 2.71 -5.09 2.10
CA THR A 126 3.25 -6.20 2.89
C THR A 126 4.68 -5.81 3.25
N HIS A 127 5.18 -6.21 4.41
CA HIS A 127 6.48 -5.78 4.91
C HIS A 127 7.58 -5.99 3.86
N GLY A 128 8.28 -4.91 3.52
CA GLY A 128 9.35 -4.88 2.51
C GLY A 128 8.89 -4.83 1.05
N GLY A 129 7.60 -4.66 0.76
CA GLY A 129 7.09 -4.56 -0.61
C GLY A 129 5.56 -4.47 -0.70
N PHE A 130 4.98 -5.36 -1.48
CA PHE A 130 3.54 -5.41 -1.72
C PHE A 130 3.06 -6.83 -2.00
N GLY A 131 1.78 -7.10 -1.82
CA GLY A 131 1.23 -8.42 -2.06
C GLY A 131 -0.29 -8.47 -2.04
N THR A 132 -0.82 -9.67 -2.17
CA THR A 132 -2.25 -9.91 -2.02
C THR A 132 -2.63 -9.86 -0.54
N PRO A 133 -3.88 -9.49 -0.20
CA PRO A 133 -4.52 -10.03 0.98
C PRO A 133 -4.47 -11.56 1.01
N PHE A 134 -4.65 -12.20 2.16
CA PHE A 134 -4.84 -13.65 2.19
C PHE A 134 -6.09 -14.03 1.41
N PHE A 135 -6.02 -15.10 0.61
CA PHE A 135 -7.12 -15.56 -0.25
C PHE A 135 -7.14 -17.09 -0.38
N GLY A 136 -8.29 -17.64 -0.80
CA GLY A 136 -8.44 -19.07 -1.02
C GLY A 136 -8.14 -19.90 0.23
N ALA A 137 -7.21 -20.84 0.12
CA ALA A 137 -6.77 -21.71 1.22
C ALA A 137 -5.69 -21.05 2.10
N ASP A 138 -5.96 -19.84 2.60
CA ASP A 138 -4.98 -19.01 3.34
C ASP A 138 -3.67 -18.79 2.57
N ARG A 139 -3.79 -18.55 1.27
CA ARG A 139 -2.68 -18.23 0.38
C ARG A 139 -2.40 -16.73 0.38
N GLN A 140 -1.13 -16.35 0.43
CA GLN A 140 -0.67 -14.98 0.17
C GLN A 140 0.48 -14.99 -0.82
N ILE A 141 0.39 -14.13 -1.84
CA ILE A 141 1.47 -13.88 -2.78
C ILE A 141 2.04 -12.49 -2.48
N ARG A 142 3.35 -12.38 -2.27
CA ARG A 142 3.99 -11.10 -1.95
C ARG A 142 5.34 -10.95 -2.63
N VAL A 143 5.72 -9.71 -2.87
CA VAL A 143 7.05 -9.30 -3.31
C VAL A 143 7.78 -8.68 -2.11
N GLN A 144 9.00 -9.14 -1.84
CA GLN A 144 9.86 -8.59 -0.80
C GLN A 144 11.30 -8.56 -1.34
N GLY A 145 11.86 -7.36 -1.49
CA GLY A 145 13.10 -7.20 -2.24
C GLY A 145 12.95 -7.71 -3.69
N ASP A 146 13.91 -8.48 -4.16
CA ASP A 146 13.89 -9.11 -5.50
C ASP A 146 13.21 -10.50 -5.52
N GLN A 147 12.49 -10.86 -4.46
CA GLN A 147 11.90 -12.19 -4.28
C GLN A 147 10.39 -12.16 -4.43
N LEU A 148 9.87 -13.15 -5.16
CA LEU A 148 8.46 -13.49 -5.21
C LEU A 148 8.20 -14.64 -4.24
N ILE A 149 7.28 -14.42 -3.31
CA ILE A 149 6.98 -15.33 -2.20
C ILE A 149 5.55 -15.83 -2.35
N ASP A 150 5.38 -17.13 -2.17
CA ASP A 150 4.10 -17.83 -2.14
C ASP A 150 3.96 -18.55 -0.80
N GLN A 151 3.10 -18.02 0.06
CA GLN A 151 2.76 -18.60 1.37
C GLN A 151 1.40 -19.29 1.29
N VAL A 152 1.31 -20.52 1.80
CA VAL A 152 0.05 -21.25 1.98
C VAL A 152 0.03 -21.81 3.40
N GLY A 153 -0.81 -21.22 4.26
CA GLY A 153 -0.75 -21.52 5.70
C GLY A 153 0.63 -21.22 6.27
N SER A 154 1.31 -22.25 6.81
CA SER A 154 2.68 -22.15 7.33
C SER A 154 3.78 -22.48 6.31
N GLU A 155 3.43 -22.98 5.13
CA GLU A 155 4.40 -23.33 4.10
C GLU A 155 4.76 -22.09 3.28
N VAL A 156 6.06 -21.87 3.06
CA VAL A 156 6.57 -20.74 2.28
C VAL A 156 7.53 -21.23 1.22
N ARG A 157 7.28 -20.80 -0.02
CA ARG A 157 8.20 -20.95 -1.15
C ARG A 157 8.56 -19.58 -1.67
N ASN A 158 9.74 -19.44 -2.24
CA ASN A 158 10.17 -18.20 -2.87
C ASN A 158 11.04 -18.48 -4.10
N THR A 159 11.14 -17.48 -4.98
CA THR A 159 12.05 -17.44 -6.12
C THR A 159 12.46 -16.01 -6.40
N THR A 160 13.66 -15.81 -6.96
CA THR A 160 14.05 -14.52 -7.54
C THR A 160 13.10 -14.16 -8.70
N ILE A 161 12.75 -12.89 -8.81
CA ILE A 161 11.94 -12.35 -9.90
C ILE A 161 12.82 -12.18 -11.14
N GLU A 162 12.60 -13.03 -12.15
CA GLU A 162 13.42 -13.04 -13.37
C GLU A 162 12.63 -12.68 -14.64
N SER A 163 11.42 -13.22 -14.81
CA SER A 163 10.51 -12.92 -15.93
C SER A 163 9.06 -13.11 -15.53
N LEU A 164 8.12 -12.51 -16.28
CA LEU A 164 6.68 -12.71 -16.02
C LEU A 164 6.28 -14.18 -16.19
N ALA A 165 6.82 -14.86 -17.22
CA ALA A 165 6.56 -16.28 -17.48
C ALA A 165 7.05 -17.18 -16.33
N ARG A 166 8.24 -16.91 -15.79
CA ARG A 166 8.78 -17.66 -14.64
C ARG A 166 8.00 -17.41 -13.36
N ALA A 167 7.59 -16.17 -13.11
CA ALA A 167 6.74 -15.83 -11.98
C ALA A 167 5.38 -16.54 -12.06
N ALA A 168 4.73 -16.54 -13.23
CA ALA A 168 3.46 -17.22 -13.44
C ALA A 168 3.58 -18.75 -13.25
N ALA A 169 4.63 -19.36 -13.79
CA ALA A 169 4.91 -20.78 -13.60
C ALA A 169 5.19 -21.15 -12.13
N PHE A 170 5.95 -20.32 -11.40
CA PHE A 170 6.21 -20.52 -9.97
C PHE A 170 4.93 -20.49 -9.13
N LEU A 171 4.01 -19.58 -9.45
CA LEU A 171 2.74 -19.38 -8.76
C LEU A 171 1.63 -20.34 -9.21
N ASP A 172 1.89 -21.21 -10.20
CA ASP A 172 0.89 -22.08 -10.83
C ASP A 172 -0.34 -21.27 -11.32
N THR A 173 -0.07 -20.17 -12.03
CA THR A 173 -1.09 -19.27 -12.60
C THR A 173 -0.80 -18.96 -14.06
N ALA A 174 -1.80 -18.43 -14.76
CA ALA A 174 -1.63 -17.86 -16.09
C ALA A 174 -1.29 -16.36 -16.01
N ILE A 175 -0.61 -15.87 -17.04
CA ILE A 175 -0.51 -14.43 -17.31
C ILE A 175 -1.84 -13.96 -17.89
N ASP A 176 -2.40 -12.90 -17.33
CA ASP A 176 -3.69 -12.34 -17.76
C ASP A 176 -3.54 -10.86 -18.12
N PRO A 177 -3.63 -10.49 -19.40
CA PRO A 177 -3.51 -9.11 -19.87
C PRO A 177 -4.77 -8.26 -19.68
N SER A 178 -5.82 -8.79 -19.04
CA SER A 178 -7.15 -8.15 -19.02
C SER A 178 -7.67 -7.81 -17.62
N THR A 179 -7.44 -8.67 -16.62
CA THR A 179 -8.09 -8.54 -15.30
C THR A 179 -7.83 -7.20 -14.60
N ALA A 180 -6.58 -6.71 -14.61
CA ALA A 180 -6.18 -5.47 -13.94
C ALA A 180 -5.49 -4.48 -14.89
N ALA A 181 -5.63 -4.70 -16.20
CA ALA A 181 -5.02 -3.84 -17.20
C ALA A 181 -5.91 -2.61 -17.43
N GLU A 182 -5.35 -1.45 -17.14
CA GLU A 182 -5.97 -0.15 -17.35
C GLU A 182 -5.21 0.65 -18.41
N HIS A 183 -5.73 1.82 -18.78
CA HIS A 183 -5.16 2.61 -19.88
C HIS A 183 -3.70 3.01 -19.64
N ASP A 184 -3.32 3.19 -18.38
CA ASP A 184 -1.98 3.60 -17.95
C ASP A 184 -1.13 2.44 -17.40
N SER A 185 -1.64 1.20 -17.47
CA SER A 185 -0.80 0.03 -17.22
C SER A 185 0.32 -0.08 -18.27
N PRO A 186 1.53 -0.47 -17.89
CA PRO A 186 2.63 -0.71 -18.83
C PRO A 186 2.23 -1.85 -19.76
N ALA A 187 2.60 -1.78 -21.04
CA ALA A 187 2.30 -2.85 -21.98
C ALA A 187 2.81 -4.22 -21.46
N LEU A 188 2.06 -5.30 -21.74
CA LEU A 188 2.46 -6.66 -21.35
C LEU A 188 3.90 -6.99 -21.78
N GLY A 189 4.28 -6.59 -23.00
CA GLY A 189 5.62 -6.81 -23.55
C GLY A 189 5.92 -8.30 -23.82
N ASP A 190 7.20 -8.61 -23.95
CA ASP A 190 7.68 -10.00 -24.00
C ASP A 190 7.67 -10.58 -22.57
N VAL A 191 6.98 -11.70 -22.40
CA VAL A 191 6.78 -12.34 -21.09
C VAL A 191 8.00 -13.15 -20.63
N ASP A 192 8.90 -13.47 -21.56
CA ASP A 192 10.15 -14.18 -21.31
C ASP A 192 11.34 -13.23 -21.14
N GLU A 193 11.14 -11.92 -21.36
CA GLU A 193 12.14 -10.89 -21.14
C GLU A 193 12.60 -10.86 -19.68
N SER A 194 13.92 -10.70 -19.49
CA SER A 194 14.51 -10.51 -18.17
C SER A 194 14.03 -9.19 -17.57
N LEU A 195 13.41 -9.27 -16.39
CA LEU A 195 13.01 -8.10 -15.61
C LEU A 195 14.21 -7.48 -14.89
N THR A 196 14.26 -6.16 -14.87
CA THR A 196 15.28 -5.37 -14.17
C THR A 196 14.80 -5.04 -12.76
N VAL A 197 14.79 -6.05 -11.88
CA VAL A 197 14.35 -5.90 -10.49
C VAL A 197 15.56 -5.69 -9.58
N ASP A 198 15.81 -4.44 -9.20
CA ASP A 198 16.90 -4.06 -8.30
C ASP A 198 16.45 -4.06 -6.84
N SER A 199 17.21 -4.70 -5.95
CA SER A 199 16.81 -4.88 -4.55
C SER A 199 16.69 -3.56 -3.78
N ASP A 200 17.54 -2.57 -4.05
CA ASP A 200 17.48 -1.26 -3.38
C ASP A 200 16.23 -0.48 -3.81
N ALA A 201 15.89 -0.51 -5.10
CA ALA A 201 14.63 0.02 -5.60
C ALA A 201 13.40 -0.69 -5.02
N CYS A 202 13.44 -2.02 -4.88
CA CYS A 202 12.36 -2.79 -4.25
C CYS A 202 12.16 -2.41 -2.79
N ASN A 203 13.27 -2.29 -2.03
CA ASN A 203 13.23 -1.86 -0.64
C ASN A 203 12.68 -0.43 -0.51
N PHE A 204 13.05 0.47 -1.42
CA PHE A 204 12.48 1.81 -1.48
C PHE A 204 10.97 1.79 -1.77
N LEU A 205 10.51 0.99 -2.74
CA LEU A 205 9.08 0.83 -3.04
C LEU A 205 8.30 0.28 -1.85
N GLY A 206 8.83 -0.71 -1.14
CA GLY A 206 8.22 -1.22 0.09
C GLY A 206 8.06 -0.15 1.17
N ARG A 207 9.07 0.72 1.33
CA ARG A 207 8.99 1.88 2.23
C ARG A 207 7.97 2.91 1.75
N TRP A 208 7.94 3.21 0.45
CA TRP A 208 6.94 4.12 -0.14
C TRP A 208 5.51 3.62 0.08
N PHE A 209 5.25 2.33 -0.16
CA PHE A 209 3.93 1.75 0.06
C PHE A 209 3.58 1.67 1.54
N GLY A 210 4.51 1.31 2.42
CA GLY A 210 4.26 1.33 3.88
C GLY A 210 3.88 2.72 4.38
N MET A 211 4.62 3.75 3.96
CA MET A 211 4.32 5.16 4.25
C MET A 211 2.94 5.56 3.73
N ALA A 212 2.64 5.22 2.47
CA ALA A 212 1.36 5.54 1.85
C ALA A 212 0.19 4.89 2.59
N PHE A 213 0.27 3.59 2.90
CA PHE A 213 -0.79 2.91 3.64
C PHE A 213 -0.99 3.49 5.04
N ALA A 214 0.09 3.81 5.77
CA ALA A 214 -0.01 4.47 7.07
C ALA A 214 -0.70 5.84 6.98
N ALA A 215 -0.33 6.67 6.00
CA ALA A 215 -0.93 7.99 5.80
C ALA A 215 -2.40 7.92 5.34
N LEU A 216 -2.72 6.99 4.44
CA LEU A 216 -4.09 6.79 3.94
C LEU A 216 -5.00 6.23 5.04
N GLU A 217 -4.53 5.31 5.90
CA GLU A 217 -5.28 4.88 7.08
C GLU A 217 -5.51 6.04 8.05
N ALA A 218 -4.52 6.91 8.27
CA ALA A 218 -4.67 8.09 9.13
C ALA A 218 -5.68 9.13 8.59
N VAL A 219 -5.90 9.16 7.27
CA VAL A 219 -6.98 9.96 6.65
C VAL A 219 -8.31 9.23 6.76
N ARG A 220 -8.36 7.91 6.51
CA ARG A 220 -9.57 7.11 6.65
C ARG A 220 -10.12 7.12 8.08
N ALA A 221 -9.23 7.14 9.07
CA ALA A 221 -9.53 7.16 10.49
C ALA A 221 -10.10 8.49 11.01
N ASP A 222 -9.89 9.59 10.27
CA ASP A 222 -10.31 10.92 10.68
C ASP A 222 -11.83 11.07 10.53
N ASP A 223 -12.52 11.46 11.61
CA ASP A 223 -13.98 11.65 11.65
C ASP A 223 -14.51 12.66 10.63
N ALA A 224 -13.65 13.57 10.14
CA ALA A 224 -14.03 14.46 9.05
C ALA A 224 -14.26 13.69 7.75
N SER A 225 -13.50 12.61 7.50
CA SER A 225 -13.53 11.84 6.25
C SER A 225 -14.86 11.12 6.02
N ILE A 226 -15.63 11.60 5.03
CA ILE A 226 -16.94 11.03 4.67
C ILE A 226 -16.78 9.84 3.73
N ASP A 227 -17.48 8.74 4.02
CA ASP A 227 -17.57 7.52 3.19
C ASP A 227 -16.20 7.00 2.70
N ALA A 228 -15.18 7.12 3.55
CA ALA A 228 -13.81 6.78 3.19
C ALA A 228 -13.67 5.29 2.87
N SER A 229 -13.16 4.99 1.67
CA SER A 229 -12.87 3.62 1.26
C SER A 229 -11.59 3.10 1.93
N ARG A 230 -11.38 1.78 1.88
CA ARG A 230 -10.18 1.16 2.45
C ARG A 230 -8.98 1.36 1.52
N PRO A 231 -7.77 1.63 2.06
CA PRO A 231 -6.55 1.74 1.26
C PRO A 231 -6.33 0.49 0.41
N GLN A 232 -6.00 0.63 -0.86
CA GLN A 232 -5.68 -0.49 -1.73
C GLN A 232 -4.59 -0.07 -2.71
N LEU A 233 -3.65 -0.97 -2.99
CA LEU A 233 -2.75 -0.83 -4.12
C LEU A 233 -3.50 -1.30 -5.38
N TRP A 234 -3.75 -0.37 -6.31
CA TRP A 234 -4.41 -0.66 -7.58
C TRP A 234 -3.37 -1.22 -8.55
N PRO A 235 -3.48 -2.48 -9.00
CA PRO A 235 -2.45 -3.07 -9.87
C PRO A 235 -2.35 -2.38 -11.24
N GLY A 236 -3.46 -1.83 -11.74
CA GLY A 236 -3.52 -1.13 -13.02
C GLY A 236 -2.72 0.18 -13.05
N HIS A 237 -2.76 0.92 -11.95
CA HIS A 237 -2.03 2.19 -11.75
C HIS A 237 -0.71 2.05 -10.98
N PHE A 238 -0.57 0.94 -10.24
CA PHE A 238 0.53 0.62 -9.33
C PHE A 238 0.74 1.63 -8.19
N ASP A 239 -0.36 2.19 -7.67
CA ASP A 239 -0.35 3.12 -6.55
C ASP A 239 -1.36 2.73 -5.44
N PRO A 240 -1.01 2.97 -4.17
CA PRO A 240 -1.98 2.92 -3.08
C PRO A 240 -2.94 4.10 -3.15
N ALA A 241 -4.24 3.85 -2.99
CA ALA A 241 -5.24 4.90 -2.91
C ALA A 241 -6.42 4.56 -1.98
N ILE A 242 -7.10 5.62 -1.52
CA ILE A 242 -8.46 5.61 -0.97
C ILE A 242 -9.34 6.58 -1.76
N GLU A 243 -10.63 6.48 -1.53
CA GLU A 243 -11.63 7.45 -1.97
C GLU A 243 -12.29 8.06 -0.74
N VAL A 244 -12.46 9.37 -0.70
CA VAL A 244 -13.11 10.08 0.41
C VAL A 244 -14.00 11.18 -0.15
N GLY A 245 -15.11 11.45 0.55
CA GLY A 245 -16.08 12.49 0.24
C GLY A 245 -17.45 11.92 -0.08
N ASP A 246 -18.47 12.77 0.05
CA ASP A 246 -19.84 12.44 -0.35
C ASP A 246 -20.01 12.41 -1.88
N VAL A 247 -21.26 12.27 -2.34
CA VAL A 247 -21.62 12.18 -3.76
C VAL A 247 -21.23 13.41 -4.60
N ASP A 248 -20.94 14.55 -3.99
CA ASP A 248 -20.59 15.80 -4.68
C ASP A 248 -19.13 16.20 -4.47
N HIS A 249 -18.49 15.74 -3.39
CA HIS A 249 -17.11 16.08 -3.00
C HIS A 249 -16.13 14.91 -3.08
N ARG A 250 -16.50 13.83 -3.77
CA ARG A 250 -15.66 12.64 -3.91
C ARG A 250 -14.33 12.92 -4.62
N ALA A 251 -13.25 12.42 -4.03
CA ALA A 251 -11.92 12.44 -4.61
C ALA A 251 -11.14 11.16 -4.30
N SER A 252 -10.18 10.83 -5.17
CA SER A 252 -9.16 9.80 -4.93
C SER A 252 -7.95 10.42 -4.26
N TYR A 253 -7.44 9.79 -3.21
CA TYR A 253 -6.25 10.18 -2.46
C TYR A 253 -5.25 9.05 -2.61
N GLY A 254 -4.08 9.31 -3.18
CA GLY A 254 -3.15 8.23 -3.49
C GLY A 254 -1.68 8.64 -3.50
N ALA A 255 -0.83 7.64 -3.66
CA ALA A 255 0.62 7.76 -3.58
C ALA A 255 1.30 7.01 -4.74
N SER A 256 1.51 7.70 -5.86
CA SER A 256 2.18 7.11 -7.01
C SER A 256 3.68 6.93 -6.74
N PRO A 257 4.29 5.76 -7.03
CA PRO A 257 5.74 5.59 -7.04
C PRO A 257 6.41 6.28 -8.25
N GLY A 258 5.70 7.19 -8.92
CA GLY A 258 5.99 7.78 -10.20
C GLY A 258 5.34 6.97 -11.33
N ASP A 259 5.23 7.58 -12.50
CA ASP A 259 4.61 7.02 -13.69
C ASP A 259 5.32 7.51 -14.97
N HIS A 260 4.67 7.40 -16.12
CA HIS A 260 5.21 7.82 -17.42
C HIS A 260 5.23 9.35 -17.62
N SER A 261 4.46 10.09 -16.84
CA SER A 261 4.36 11.55 -16.86
C SER A 261 5.26 12.20 -15.81
N ILE A 262 5.41 11.57 -14.63
CA ILE A 262 6.21 12.05 -13.51
C ILE A 262 7.10 10.90 -13.00
N ASP A 263 8.41 10.96 -13.26
CA ASP A 263 9.31 9.86 -12.91
C ASP A 263 9.47 9.65 -11.39
N GLU A 264 9.45 10.72 -10.60
CA GLU A 264 9.63 10.67 -9.14
C GLU A 264 8.33 10.28 -8.41
N PRO A 265 8.41 9.64 -7.23
CA PRO A 265 7.24 9.40 -6.39
C PRO A 265 6.52 10.68 -5.98
N TYR A 266 5.19 10.63 -5.91
CA TYR A 266 4.37 11.76 -5.51
C TYR A 266 3.03 11.34 -4.89
N LEU A 267 2.52 12.17 -3.99
CA LEU A 267 1.16 12.06 -3.47
C LEU A 267 0.21 12.84 -4.36
N TYR A 268 -1.05 12.42 -4.41
CA TYR A 268 -2.08 13.18 -5.13
C TYR A 268 -3.44 13.14 -4.42
N VAL A 269 -4.24 14.16 -4.72
CA VAL A 269 -5.70 14.15 -4.52
C VAL A 269 -6.35 14.58 -5.83
N SER A 270 -7.17 13.71 -6.41
CA SER A 270 -7.83 13.91 -7.71
C SER A 270 -9.35 13.94 -7.54
N ALA A 271 -9.97 15.07 -7.87
CA ALA A 271 -11.41 15.27 -7.74
C ALA A 271 -12.17 14.57 -8.87
N TRP A 272 -13.23 13.82 -8.53
CA TRP A 272 -13.98 13.02 -9.51
C TRP A 272 -14.91 13.87 -10.39
N TRP A 273 -15.58 14.85 -9.78
CA TRP A 273 -16.50 15.75 -10.47
C TRP A 273 -16.07 17.20 -10.27
N PRO A 274 -14.93 17.61 -10.86
CA PRO A 274 -14.37 18.93 -10.62
C PRO A 274 -15.33 20.07 -11.01
N ASP A 275 -16.20 19.83 -11.99
CA ASP A 275 -17.22 20.79 -12.43
C ASP A 275 -18.27 21.09 -11.35
N ARG A 276 -18.41 20.21 -10.34
CA ARG A 276 -19.29 20.44 -9.18
C ARG A 276 -18.62 21.24 -8.07
N LEU A 277 -17.29 21.28 -8.06
CA LEU A 277 -16.50 21.71 -6.91
C LEU A 277 -16.05 23.18 -6.96
N ASN A 278 -16.36 23.92 -8.03
CA ASN A 278 -16.00 25.34 -8.19
C ASN A 278 -14.57 25.67 -7.74
N LEU A 279 -13.63 24.76 -8.01
CA LEU A 279 -12.25 24.88 -7.52
C LEU A 279 -11.59 26.11 -8.13
N ASP A 280 -11.11 27.01 -7.27
CA ASP A 280 -10.38 28.19 -7.70
C ASP A 280 -9.02 27.77 -8.26
N ARG A 281 -8.90 27.73 -9.59
CA ARG A 281 -7.66 27.37 -10.28
C ARG A 281 -6.51 28.36 -10.05
N SER A 282 -6.78 29.54 -9.47
CA SER A 282 -5.72 30.47 -9.05
C SER A 282 -5.14 30.12 -7.68
N ASN A 283 -5.81 29.27 -6.90
CA ASN A 283 -5.30 28.77 -5.63
C ASN A 283 -4.11 27.82 -5.90
N PRO A 284 -2.90 28.11 -5.37
CA PRO A 284 -1.72 27.29 -5.60
C PRO A 284 -1.84 25.86 -5.04
N LEU A 285 -2.82 25.58 -4.19
CA LEU A 285 -3.12 24.22 -3.74
C LEU A 285 -3.44 23.30 -4.93
N TRP A 286 -4.23 23.77 -5.91
CA TRP A 286 -4.67 22.97 -7.05
C TRP A 286 -3.63 22.98 -8.18
N ASN A 287 -2.44 22.46 -7.87
CA ASN A 287 -1.23 22.55 -8.69
C ASN A 287 -1.07 21.44 -9.75
N ALA A 288 -1.92 20.41 -9.74
CA ALA A 288 -1.79 19.30 -10.68
C ALA A 288 -2.15 19.74 -12.11
N THR A 289 -1.31 19.36 -13.07
CA THR A 289 -1.47 19.73 -14.49
C THR A 289 -2.11 18.60 -15.32
N ALA A 290 -1.92 17.34 -14.92
CA ALA A 290 -2.43 16.17 -15.64
C ALA A 290 -3.88 15.81 -15.27
N PHE A 291 -4.36 16.25 -14.11
CA PHE A 291 -5.71 16.01 -13.61
C PHE A 291 -6.21 17.20 -12.79
N THR A 292 -7.50 17.20 -12.43
CA THR A 292 -8.01 18.24 -11.53
C THR A 292 -7.79 17.84 -10.09
N GLY A 293 -6.83 18.50 -9.45
CA GLY A 293 -6.46 18.15 -8.09
C GLY A 293 -5.19 18.81 -7.63
N THR A 294 -4.57 18.17 -6.65
CA THR A 294 -3.30 18.60 -6.07
C THR A 294 -2.34 17.42 -6.04
N MET A 295 -1.05 17.72 -6.10
CA MET A 295 0.03 16.75 -5.96
C MET A 295 1.17 17.31 -5.11
N LEU A 296 1.87 16.41 -4.41
CA LEU A 296 3.08 16.71 -3.65
C LEU A 296 4.17 15.72 -4.06
N LYS A 297 5.23 16.21 -4.70
CA LYS A 297 6.36 15.37 -5.12
C LYS A 297 7.21 15.01 -3.92
N LEU A 298 7.85 13.85 -3.96
CA LEU A 298 8.78 13.43 -2.91
C LEU A 298 9.94 14.43 -2.74
N SER A 299 10.40 15.07 -3.81
CA SER A 299 11.42 16.13 -3.72
C SER A 299 11.00 17.37 -2.93
N ASP A 300 9.69 17.56 -2.70
CA ASP A 300 9.14 18.65 -1.90
C ASP A 300 8.86 18.23 -0.44
N PHE A 301 9.17 16.98 -0.04
CA PHE A 301 9.06 16.55 1.35
C PHE A 301 10.16 17.22 2.19
N GLY A 302 9.83 17.59 3.43
CA GLY A 302 10.82 18.04 4.41
C GLY A 302 11.51 16.89 5.14
N ASP A 303 12.44 17.22 6.05
CA ASP A 303 13.20 16.26 6.88
C ASP A 303 12.38 15.62 8.02
N GLY A 304 11.06 15.78 8.02
CA GLY A 304 10.15 15.28 9.05
C GLY A 304 9.67 13.85 8.80
N ASP A 305 8.77 13.38 9.67
CA ASP A 305 8.09 12.10 9.48
C ASP A 305 7.30 12.11 8.15
N PRO A 306 7.61 11.21 7.21
CA PRO A 306 6.96 11.21 5.90
C PRO A 306 5.48 10.84 5.98
N VAL A 307 5.06 10.05 6.98
CA VAL A 307 3.64 9.72 7.19
C VAL A 307 2.85 10.96 7.63
N GLY A 308 3.37 11.72 8.60
CA GLY A 308 2.78 13.00 9.01
C GLY A 308 2.66 13.98 7.84
N THR A 309 3.73 14.14 7.06
CA THR A 309 3.73 15.00 5.86
C THR A 309 2.65 14.59 4.86
N ALA A 310 2.53 13.30 4.58
CA ALA A 310 1.54 12.77 3.65
C ALA A 310 0.10 12.92 4.17
N ALA A 311 -0.15 12.59 5.43
CA ALA A 311 -1.45 12.72 6.05
C ALA A 311 -1.92 14.20 6.08
N ASP A 312 -1.01 15.13 6.38
CA ASP A 312 -1.31 16.57 6.40
C ASP A 312 -1.61 17.11 5.00
N PHE A 313 -0.89 16.66 3.97
CA PHE A 313 -1.20 16.96 2.58
C PHE A 313 -2.62 16.51 2.22
N TYR A 314 -2.98 15.25 2.51
CA TYR A 314 -4.29 14.71 2.22
C TYR A 314 -5.42 15.42 2.99
N ARG A 315 -5.25 15.67 4.30
CA ARG A 315 -6.24 16.39 5.12
C ARG A 315 -6.42 17.83 4.64
N THR A 316 -5.34 18.51 4.26
CA THR A 316 -5.40 19.87 3.70
C THR A 316 -6.23 19.90 2.43
N ALA A 317 -5.97 18.96 1.51
CA ALA A 317 -6.72 18.84 0.27
C ALA A 317 -8.20 18.47 0.52
N ARG A 318 -8.47 17.48 1.37
CA ARG A 318 -9.82 17.06 1.78
C ARG A 318 -10.62 18.25 2.33
N ASN A 319 -10.06 18.97 3.30
CA ASN A 319 -10.72 20.11 3.91
C ASN A 319 -10.99 21.25 2.91
N ALA A 320 -10.12 21.41 1.90
CA ALA A 320 -10.29 22.40 0.84
C ALA A 320 -11.33 22.03 -0.21
N LEU A 321 -11.61 20.73 -0.42
CA LEU A 321 -12.71 20.28 -1.28
C LEU A 321 -14.08 20.66 -0.69
N GLY A 322 -14.18 20.84 0.63
CA GLY A 322 -15.45 21.11 1.31
C GLY A 322 -16.24 19.82 1.57
N ARG A 323 -17.20 19.86 2.52
CA ARG A 323 -17.88 18.70 3.17
C ARG A 323 -17.34 17.34 2.71
N ALA A 324 -16.14 17.06 3.18
CA ALA A 324 -15.36 15.86 2.93
C ALA A 324 -14.82 15.36 4.25
#